data_AF-A0A835XME9-F1
#
_entry.id   AF-A0A835XME9-F1
#
_cell.length_a   1.000
_cell.length_b   1.000
_cell.length_c   1.000
_cell.angle_alpha   90.00
_cell.angle_beta   90.00
_cell.angle_gamma   90.00
#
_symmetry.space_group_name_H-M   'P 1'
#
loop_
_entity.id
_entity.type
_entity.pdbx_description
1 polymer ?
#
loop_
_entity_poly.entity_id
_entity_poly.type
_entity_poly.pdbx_seq_one_letter_code
_entity_poly.pdbx_strand_id
1 'polypeptide(L)'
;MPGAGGTAAQSREPDGDSRTTPEMSAGTAAVEARPDDWRCPICMDLLYKPCCNQCGHAFCFWCMHHAMNPFRPSQCPLCRSPYAHFPR
;
A
#
# COMPACT_ATOMS: atom_id res chain seq x y z
N MET A 1 13.39 40.86 40.86
CA MET A 1 12.13 41.63 40.93
C MET A 1 11.97 42.35 39.59
N PRO A 2 10.81 42.38 38.92
CA PRO A 2 9.42 42.07 39.33
C PRO A 2 9.02 40.65 38.91
N GLY A 3 7.88 40.06 39.27
CA GLY A 3 6.69 40.50 40.00
C GLY A 3 5.63 39.40 39.86
N ALA A 4 4.81 39.25 40.89
CA ALA A 4 3.93 38.11 41.16
C ALA A 4 2.61 38.09 40.35
N GLY A 5 1.91 36.95 40.45
CA GLY A 5 0.47 36.79 40.20
C GLY A 5 0.20 35.64 39.22
N GLY A 6 -0.64 34.65 39.48
CA GLY A 6 -1.65 34.48 40.52
C GLY A 6 -2.77 33.60 39.91
N THR A 7 -2.89 32.38 40.45
CA THR A 7 -4.06 31.49 40.55
C THR A 7 -5.09 31.39 39.40
N ALA A 8 -5.36 30.16 38.97
CA ALA A 8 -6.74 29.67 38.88
C ALA A 8 -6.77 28.13 38.95
N ALA A 9 -7.29 27.62 40.07
CA ALA A 9 -7.83 26.27 40.14
C ALA A 9 -9.13 26.20 39.32
N GLN A 10 -9.34 25.10 38.62
CA GLN A 10 -10.66 24.61 38.16
C GLN A 10 -10.51 23.09 38.04
N SER A 11 -10.87 22.35 39.09
CA SER A 11 -12.22 21.81 39.34
C SER A 11 -12.51 20.58 38.49
N ARG A 12 -12.54 19.43 39.20
CA ARG A 12 -12.95 18.11 38.73
C ARG A 12 -14.46 18.14 38.51
N GLU A 13 -14.94 17.58 37.41
CA GLU A 13 -16.35 17.14 37.28
C GLU A 13 -16.40 15.67 36.85
N PRO A 14 -17.39 14.89 37.33
CA PRO A 14 -17.35 13.43 37.36
C PRO A 14 -18.28 12.76 36.32
N ASP A 15 -17.98 11.48 36.10
CA ASP A 15 -18.86 10.33 35.82
C ASP A 15 -20.17 10.48 35.02
N GLY A 16 -20.18 9.86 33.82
CA GLY A 16 -21.22 8.89 33.46
C GLY A 16 -22.31 9.30 32.46
N ASP A 17 -22.21 8.79 31.23
CA ASP A 17 -23.33 8.07 30.60
C ASP A 17 -22.75 6.97 29.70
N SER A 18 -22.65 5.77 30.26
CA SER A 18 -22.46 4.54 29.50
C SER A 18 -23.70 4.30 28.64
N ARG A 19 -23.67 4.78 27.40
CA ARG A 19 -24.41 4.19 26.29
C ARG A 19 -23.52 4.15 25.06
N THR A 20 -22.47 3.34 25.13
CA THR A 20 -21.89 2.74 23.93
C THR A 20 -22.93 1.76 23.39
N THR A 21 -23.83 2.25 22.54
CA THR A 21 -24.51 1.40 21.57
C THR A 21 -23.43 0.64 20.82
N PRO A 22 -23.45 -0.70 20.76
CA PRO A 22 -22.63 -1.41 19.80
C PRO A 22 -23.24 -1.09 18.43
N GLU A 23 -22.73 -0.04 17.77
CA GLU A 23 -23.05 0.17 16.38
C GLU A 23 -22.38 -0.96 15.61
N MET A 24 -23.13 -2.04 15.45
CA MET A 24 -22.84 -3.09 14.48
C MET A 24 -23.04 -2.51 13.09
N SER A 25 -22.17 -1.60 12.70
CA SER A 25 -22.06 -1.20 11.30
C SER A 25 -21.24 -2.26 10.62
N ALA A 26 -21.98 -3.14 9.94
CA ALA A 26 -21.46 -4.10 8.99
C ALA A 26 -20.42 -3.41 8.11
N GLY A 27 -19.15 -3.69 8.41
CA GLY A 27 -18.04 -3.26 7.58
C GLY A 27 -18.18 -3.96 6.24
N THR A 28 -18.87 -3.32 5.30
CA THR A 28 -18.50 -3.46 3.90
C THR A 28 -17.09 -2.91 3.85
N ALA A 29 -16.10 -3.79 4.02
CA ALA A 29 -14.73 -3.49 3.66
C ALA A 29 -14.76 -3.25 2.16
N ALA A 30 -15.10 -2.03 1.76
CA ALA A 30 -14.64 -1.49 0.51
C ALA A 30 -13.14 -1.71 0.58
N VAL A 31 -12.65 -2.66 -0.22
CA VAL A 31 -11.23 -2.75 -0.54
C VAL A 31 -10.92 -1.44 -1.24
N GLU A 32 -10.64 -0.40 -0.46
CA GLU A 32 -9.96 0.80 -0.91
C GLU A 32 -8.63 0.28 -1.43
N ALA A 33 -8.60 -0.01 -2.73
CA ALA A 33 -7.39 -0.39 -3.42
C ALA A 33 -6.45 0.78 -3.22
N ARG A 34 -5.46 0.59 -2.34
CA ARG A 34 -4.53 1.64 -1.99
C ARG A 34 -3.78 1.95 -3.28
N PRO A 35 -3.42 3.21 -3.56
CA PRO A 35 -2.66 3.53 -4.76
C PRO A 35 -1.34 2.73 -4.86
N ASP A 36 -0.84 2.22 -3.73
CA ASP A 36 0.29 1.29 -3.65
C ASP A 36 0.03 -0.12 -4.22
N ASP A 37 -1.21 -0.59 -4.28
CA ASP A 37 -1.55 -1.92 -4.82
C ASP A 37 -1.31 -2.01 -6.34
N TRP A 38 -1.22 -0.85 -7.02
CA TRP A 38 -1.05 -0.73 -8.46
C TRP A 38 0.33 -0.21 -8.85
N ARG A 39 1.30 -0.23 -7.93
CA ARG A 39 2.67 0.22 -8.22
C ARG A 39 3.52 -0.92 -8.75
N CYS A 40 4.33 -0.61 -9.75
CA CYS A 40 5.35 -1.50 -10.27
C CYS A 40 6.46 -1.67 -9.23
N PRO A 41 6.81 -2.89 -8.81
CA PRO A 41 7.85 -3.11 -7.81
C PRO A 41 9.29 -2.85 -8.31
N ILE A 42 9.44 -2.50 -9.59
CA ILE A 42 10.75 -2.22 -10.22
C ILE A 42 10.99 -0.70 -10.29
N CYS A 43 10.02 0.06 -10.80
CA CYS A 43 10.13 1.52 -10.94
C CYS A 43 9.40 2.31 -9.84
N MET A 44 8.67 1.64 -8.94
CA MET A 44 7.92 2.22 -7.81
C MET A 44 6.83 3.22 -8.21
N ASP A 45 6.46 3.22 -9.50
CA ASP A 45 5.46 4.10 -10.10
C ASP A 45 4.21 3.28 -10.50
N LEU A 46 3.12 3.96 -10.84
CA LEU A 46 1.87 3.34 -11.29
C LEU A 46 2.12 2.39 -12.47
N LEU A 47 1.54 1.20 -12.42
CA LEU A 47 1.67 0.17 -13.45
C LEU A 47 1.18 0.68 -14.81
N TYR A 48 2.12 0.96 -15.71
CA TYR A 48 1.84 1.29 -17.10
C TYR A 48 1.94 0.05 -17.98
N LYS A 49 0.81 -0.35 -18.58
CA LYS A 49 0.66 -1.57 -19.40
C LYS A 49 1.23 -2.79 -18.65
N PRO A 50 0.58 -3.22 -17.55
CA PRO A 50 1.08 -4.31 -16.73
C PRO A 50 1.23 -5.58 -17.57
N CYS A 51 2.37 -6.25 -17.42
CA CYS A 51 2.60 -7.58 -17.98
C CYS A 51 2.65 -8.59 -16.83
N CYS A 52 1.78 -9.60 -16.88
CA CYS A 52 1.81 -10.73 -15.97
C CYS A 52 2.51 -11.89 -16.66
N ASN A 53 3.58 -12.40 -16.05
CA ASN A 53 4.21 -13.64 -16.49
C ASN A 53 3.55 -14.85 -15.82
N GLN A 54 3.96 -16.06 -16.22
CA GLN A 54 3.43 -17.32 -15.68
C GLN A 54 3.59 -17.49 -14.16
N CYS A 55 4.48 -16.73 -13.51
CA CYS A 55 4.61 -16.76 -12.06
C CYS A 55 3.68 -15.78 -11.33
N GLY A 56 2.80 -15.06 -12.04
CA GLY A 56 1.76 -14.20 -11.46
C GLY A 56 2.26 -12.84 -10.95
N HIS A 57 3.50 -12.47 -11.21
CA HIS A 57 4.02 -11.15 -10.86
C HIS A 57 3.73 -10.14 -11.97
N ALA A 58 3.25 -8.95 -11.60
CA ALA A 58 2.92 -7.86 -12.51
C ALA A 58 3.89 -6.68 -12.36
N PHE A 59 4.32 -6.12 -13.49
CA PHE A 59 5.18 -4.95 -13.57
C PHE A 59 5.00 -4.25 -14.92
N CYS A 60 5.54 -3.05 -15.07
CA CYS A 60 5.41 -2.27 -16.31
C CYS A 60 6.05 -3.01 -17.49
N PHE A 61 5.46 -2.86 -18.68
CA PHE A 61 6.00 -3.42 -19.94
C PHE A 61 7.48 -3.06 -20.14
N TRP A 62 7.86 -1.80 -19.90
CA TRP A 62 9.24 -1.34 -20.04
C TRP A 62 10.19 -1.96 -19.01
N CYS A 63 9.74 -2.12 -17.77
CA CYS A 63 10.54 -2.77 -16.73
C CYS A 63 10.78 -4.25 -17.05
N MET A 64 9.79 -4.93 -17.63
CA MET A 64 9.96 -6.29 -18.16
C MET A 64 10.94 -6.32 -19.31
N HIS A 65 10.75 -5.45 -20.30
CA HIS A 65 11.61 -5.41 -21.48
C HIS A 65 13.08 -5.15 -21.10
N HIS A 66 13.33 -4.28 -20.11
CA HIS A 66 14.67 -3.98 -19.64
C HIS A 66 15.30 -5.15 -18.86
N ALA A 67 14.49 -5.99 -18.22
CA ALA A 67 14.95 -7.21 -17.54
C ALA A 67 15.25 -8.37 -18.52
N MET A 68 14.76 -8.30 -19.77
CA MET A 68 15.05 -9.31 -20.79
C MET A 68 16.49 -9.16 -21.30
N ASN A 69 17.19 -10.28 -21.39
CA ASN A 69 18.56 -10.32 -21.90
C ASN A 69 18.61 -11.10 -23.22
N PRO A 70 19.21 -10.56 -24.30
CA PRO A 70 19.27 -11.26 -25.59
C PRO A 70 20.22 -12.47 -25.59
N PHE A 71 21.16 -12.55 -24.64
CA PHE A 71 22.17 -13.60 -24.55
C PHE A 71 21.87 -14.66 -23.47
N ARG A 72 20.86 -14.44 -22.62
CA ARG A 72 20.52 -15.29 -21.47
C ARG A 72 19.02 -15.58 -21.44
N PRO A 73 18.57 -16.72 -20.90
CA PRO A 73 17.15 -16.97 -20.73
C PRO A 73 16.52 -15.86 -19.89
N SER A 74 15.37 -15.36 -20.35
CA SER A 74 14.66 -14.29 -19.64
C SER A 74 14.04 -14.83 -18.35
N GLN A 75 14.16 -14.05 -17.28
CA GLN A 75 13.76 -14.46 -15.93
C GLN A 75 12.98 -13.34 -15.25
N CYS A 76 11.99 -13.70 -14.44
CA CYS A 76 11.23 -12.72 -13.68
C CYS A 76 12.18 -11.95 -12.72
N PRO A 77 12.15 -10.61 -12.70
CA PRO A 77 13.00 -9.83 -11.80
C PRO A 77 12.66 -10.02 -10.31
N LEU A 78 11.46 -10.54 -9.99
CA LEU A 78 10.99 -10.74 -8.61
C LEU A 78 11.29 -12.13 -8.07
N CYS A 79 10.95 -13.18 -8.82
CA CYS A 79 11.11 -14.56 -8.36
C CYS A 79 12.10 -15.39 -9.19
N ARG A 80 12.72 -14.80 -10.22
CA ARG A 80 13.69 -15.45 -11.13
C ARG A 80 13.15 -16.67 -11.89
N SER A 81 11.83 -16.87 -11.88
CA SER A 81 11.20 -17.91 -12.69
C SER A 81 11.47 -17.64 -14.18
N PRO A 82 11.97 -18.63 -14.95
CA PRO A 82 12.27 -18.45 -16.36
C PRO A 82 10.98 -18.24 -17.15
N TYR A 83 11.03 -17.46 -18.21
CA TYR A 83 9.97 -17.35 -19.19
C TYR A 83 10.57 -17.30 -20.60
N ALA A 84 9.97 -18.05 -21.53
CA ALA A 84 10.47 -18.15 -22.89
C ALA A 84 9.90 -17.07 -23.81
N HIS A 85 8.61 -16.73 -23.62
CA HIS A 85 7.88 -15.75 -24.43
C HIS A 85 6.82 -15.04 -23.59
N PHE A 86 6.35 -13.88 -24.05
CA PHE A 86 5.17 -13.25 -23.48
C PHE A 86 3.95 -14.19 -23.66
N PRO A 87 3.10 -14.38 -22.64
CA PRO A 87 1.84 -15.09 -22.80
C PRO A 87 1.04 -14.48 -23.95
N ARG A 88 0.51 -15.34 -24.82
CA ARG A 88 -0.21 -14.95 -26.04
C ARG A 88 -1.57 -14.34 -25.72
#